data_AF-A0A955FB04-F1
#
_entry.id   AF-A0A955FB04-F1
#
_cell.length_a   1.000
_cell.length_b   1.000
_cell.length_c   1.000
_cell.angle_alpha   90.00
_cell.angle_beta   90.00
_cell.angle_gamma   90.00
#
_symmetry.space_group_name_H-M   'P 1'
#
loop_
_entity.id
_entity.type
_entity.pdbx_description
1 polymer ?
#
loop_
_entity_poly.entity_id
_entity_poly.type
_entity_poly.pdbx_seq_one_letter_code
_entity_poly.pdbx_strand_id
1 'polypeptide(L)'
;MNRKERQFVDTVWQFWRKEGRHDLPWRQTTDPYRILVSEVMLQQTQVERVIPKYRVFMKRWGSARALARAPLAEVIKAWQGLGYNSRAKRLRECAEVVVSEYQGHFPADYGALKALPGIGPYTAGAVMAFAFNKPAPIIETNIRSVYLHHFFADATDVPDEAIMALVTRTLATENPREWYWALMDYGVYIKKTFGNPNSRSKNFAKQSRFVGSDRQIRGAIVRMLTEVMCTRKVLHKRLSQFDMVRIDVQLEKLLAEGMIEKRGQRFALPT
;
A
#
# COMPACT_ATOMS: atom_id res chain seq x y z
N MET A 1 22.74 21.15 -2.88
CA MET A 1 21.44 21.82 -3.13
C MET A 1 21.66 23.23 -3.66
N ASN A 2 20.90 23.66 -4.66
CA ASN A 2 20.85 25.07 -5.12
C ASN A 2 19.90 25.92 -4.23
N ARG A 3 19.79 27.23 -4.51
CA ARG A 3 18.95 28.15 -3.71
C ARG A 3 17.47 27.73 -3.68
N LYS A 4 16.91 27.34 -4.83
CA LYS A 4 15.49 26.93 -4.95
C LYS A 4 15.23 25.64 -4.16
N GLU A 5 16.16 24.68 -4.21
CA GLU A 5 16.08 23.42 -3.45
C GLU A 5 16.13 23.65 -1.94
N ARG A 6 16.98 24.57 -1.45
CA ARG A 6 17.01 24.94 -0.03
C ARG A 6 15.70 25.56 0.44
N GLN A 7 15.19 26.55 -0.29
CA GLN A 7 13.92 27.20 0.03
C GLN A 7 12.75 26.21 0.04
N PHE A 8 12.74 25.27 -0.89
CA PHE A 8 11.79 24.18 -0.94
C PHE A 8 11.85 23.31 0.33
N VAL A 9 13.04 22.86 0.72
CA VAL A 9 13.24 22.07 1.94
C VAL A 9 12.77 22.82 3.18
N ASP A 10 13.12 24.11 3.29
CA ASP A 10 12.70 24.96 4.42
C ASP A 10 11.17 25.09 4.49
N THR A 11 10.51 25.27 3.35
CA THR A 11 9.04 25.38 3.27
C THR A 11 8.35 24.11 3.74
N VAL A 12 8.84 22.94 3.32
CA VAL A 12 8.29 21.64 3.73
C VAL A 12 8.45 21.45 5.24
N TRP A 13 9.62 21.75 5.80
CA TRP A 13 9.87 21.64 7.23
C TRP A 13 9.03 22.62 8.06
N GLN A 14 8.93 23.88 7.63
CA GLN A 14 8.11 24.89 8.30
C GLN A 14 6.65 24.47 8.34
N PHE A 15 6.13 23.95 7.23
CA PHE A 15 4.77 23.40 7.19
C PHE A 15 4.61 22.25 8.19
N TRP A 16 5.49 21.25 8.14
CA TRP A 16 5.34 20.05 8.95
C TRP A 16 5.45 20.32 10.45
N ARG A 17 6.31 21.25 10.87
CA ARG A 17 6.40 21.67 12.28
C ARG A 17 5.11 22.32 12.78
N LYS A 18 4.33 22.95 11.90
CA LYS A 18 3.10 23.66 12.26
C LYS A 18 1.86 22.77 12.15
N GLU A 19 1.76 21.97 11.09
CA GLU A 19 0.53 21.28 10.66
C GLU A 19 0.74 19.77 10.45
N GLY A 20 1.91 19.24 10.81
CA GLY A 20 2.26 17.83 10.63
C GLY A 20 1.40 16.87 11.46
N ARG A 21 1.17 15.67 10.93
CA ARG A 21 0.48 14.61 11.68
C ARG A 21 1.47 13.80 12.49
N HIS A 22 1.33 13.81 13.81
CA HIS A 22 2.24 13.07 14.69
C HIS A 22 1.57 11.85 15.34
N ASP A 23 0.25 11.76 15.32
CA ASP A 23 -0.56 10.79 16.06
C ASP A 23 -0.87 9.47 15.31
N LEU A 24 -0.40 9.33 14.07
CA LEU A 24 -0.65 8.13 13.27
C LEU A 24 0.01 6.89 13.90
N PRO A 25 -0.71 5.77 14.10
CA PRO A 25 -0.18 4.60 14.84
C PRO A 25 1.14 4.05 14.29
N TRP A 26 1.31 4.05 12.97
CA TRP A 26 2.53 3.58 12.31
C TRP A 26 3.69 4.60 12.33
N ARG A 27 3.45 5.85 12.75
CA ARG A 27 4.52 6.82 13.05
C ARG A 27 5.01 6.71 14.49
N GLN A 28 4.32 5.93 15.33
CA GLN A 28 4.65 5.67 16.74
C GLN A 28 5.45 4.38 16.94
N THR A 29 6.08 3.88 15.88
CA THR A 29 6.90 2.66 15.91
C THR A 29 7.98 2.72 14.84
N THR A 30 9.07 2.02 15.08
CA THR A 30 10.15 1.78 14.10
C THR A 30 10.25 0.30 13.73
N ASP A 31 9.33 -0.54 14.19
CA ASP A 31 9.31 -1.97 13.90
C ASP A 31 9.03 -2.20 12.40
N PRO A 32 9.93 -2.87 11.67
CA PRO A 32 9.79 -3.06 10.22
C PRO A 32 8.54 -3.83 9.81
N TYR A 33 8.10 -4.81 10.61
CA TYR A 33 6.88 -5.57 10.33
C TYR A 33 5.65 -4.67 10.44
N ARG A 34 5.54 -3.91 11.53
CA ARG A 34 4.45 -2.97 11.79
C ARG A 34 4.35 -1.89 10.71
N ILE A 35 5.49 -1.38 10.25
CA ILE A 35 5.58 -0.40 9.18
C ILE A 35 5.21 -1.01 7.83
N LEU A 36 5.70 -2.21 7.51
CA LEU A 36 5.33 -2.89 6.28
C LEU A 36 3.81 -3.11 6.22
N VAL A 37 3.20 -3.55 7.31
CA VAL A 37 1.74 -3.78 7.36
C VAL A 37 0.99 -2.47 7.08
N SER A 38 1.38 -1.35 7.70
CA SER A 38 0.72 -0.06 7.43
C SER A 38 0.92 0.40 5.99
N GLU A 39 2.13 0.28 5.45
CA GLU A 39 2.43 0.66 4.07
C GLU A 39 1.59 -0.15 3.08
N VAL A 40 1.50 -1.47 3.27
CA VAL A 40 0.68 -2.33 2.43
C VAL A 40 -0.80 -1.99 2.56
N MET A 41 -1.31 -1.69 3.77
CA MET A 41 -2.70 -1.28 3.96
C MET A 41 -3.02 0.07 3.29
N LEU A 42 -2.12 1.05 3.41
CA LEU A 42 -2.28 2.42 2.88
C LEU A 42 -2.25 2.49 1.35
N GLN A 43 -1.76 1.45 0.67
CA GLN A 43 -1.88 1.37 -0.78
C GLN A 43 -3.36 1.47 -1.20
N GLN A 44 -3.73 2.53 -1.92
CA GLN A 44 -5.09 2.74 -2.44
C GLN A 44 -6.20 2.68 -1.38
N THR A 45 -5.87 2.95 -0.10
CA THR A 45 -6.85 2.96 1.00
C THR A 45 -6.61 4.18 1.89
N GLN A 46 -7.68 4.89 2.23
CA GLN A 46 -7.61 6.11 3.03
C GLN A 46 -7.21 5.82 4.48
N VAL A 47 -6.48 6.76 5.09
CA VAL A 47 -5.92 6.67 6.45
C VAL A 47 -6.99 6.32 7.49
N GLU A 48 -8.14 6.99 7.42
CA GLU A 48 -9.25 6.85 8.36
C GLU A 48 -9.83 5.44 8.36
N ARG A 49 -9.79 4.76 7.20
CA ARG A 49 -10.21 3.36 7.06
C ARG A 49 -9.12 2.38 7.51
N VAL A 50 -7.85 2.74 7.35
CA VAL A 50 -6.72 1.90 7.74
C VAL A 50 -6.55 1.86 9.26
N ILE A 51 -6.68 2.98 9.98
CA ILE A 51 -6.45 3.06 11.43
C ILE A 51 -7.15 1.95 12.23
N PRO A 52 -8.49 1.76 12.16
CA PRO A 52 -9.16 0.73 12.95
C PRO A 52 -8.76 -0.69 12.51
N LYS A 53 -8.54 -0.91 11.22
CA LYS A 53 -8.12 -2.22 10.68
C LYS A 53 -6.71 -2.59 11.10
N TYR A 54 -5.79 -1.63 11.06
CA TYR A 54 -4.42 -1.80 11.52
C TYR A 54 -4.37 -2.19 12.99
N ARG A 55 -5.13 -1.51 13.87
CA ARG A 55 -5.20 -1.84 15.29
C ARG A 55 -5.67 -3.27 15.54
N VAL A 56 -6.75 -3.70 14.88
CA VAL A 56 -7.27 -5.08 14.99
C VAL A 56 -6.25 -6.09 14.45
N PHE A 57 -5.62 -5.80 13.32
CA PHE A 57 -4.64 -6.68 12.71
C PHE A 57 -3.41 -6.84 13.61
N MET A 58 -2.88 -5.76 14.18
CA MET A 58 -1.75 -5.80 15.11
C MET A 58 -2.07 -6.52 16.41
N LYS A 59 -3.32 -6.43 16.90
CA LYS A 59 -3.77 -7.20 18.08
C LYS A 59 -3.74 -8.72 17.81
N ARG A 60 -4.08 -9.13 16.58
CA ARG A 60 -4.16 -10.55 16.20
C ARG A 60 -2.81 -11.12 15.76
N TRP A 61 -2.05 -10.36 14.98
CA TRP A 61 -0.76 -10.75 14.41
C TRP A 61 0.23 -9.61 14.59
N GLY A 62 0.76 -9.47 15.81
CA GLY A 62 1.68 -8.40 16.17
C GLY A 62 3.14 -8.59 15.70
N SER A 63 3.45 -9.69 15.02
CA SER A 63 4.77 -10.00 14.48
C SER A 63 4.69 -10.80 13.18
N ALA A 64 5.77 -10.80 12.39
CA ALA A 64 5.89 -11.61 11.18
C ALA A 64 5.68 -13.12 11.47
N ARG A 65 6.22 -13.62 12.59
CA ARG A 65 6.03 -15.01 13.05
C ARG A 65 4.57 -15.36 13.34
N ALA A 66 3.79 -14.40 13.86
CA ALA A 66 2.38 -14.60 14.11
C ALA A 66 1.59 -14.61 12.79
N LEU A 67 1.92 -13.71 11.85
CA LEU A 67 1.26 -13.65 10.55
C LEU A 67 1.58 -14.85 9.66
N ALA A 68 2.84 -15.29 9.60
CA ALA A 68 3.28 -16.43 8.81
C ALA A 68 2.54 -17.73 9.20
N ARG A 69 2.22 -17.90 10.49
CA ARG A 69 1.47 -19.05 11.02
C ARG A 69 -0.05 -18.91 10.88
N ALA A 70 -0.55 -17.74 10.48
CA ALA A 70 -1.97 -17.51 10.36
C ALA A 70 -2.57 -18.31 9.18
N PRO A 71 -3.77 -18.91 9.31
CA PRO A 71 -4.49 -19.43 8.17
C PRO A 71 -4.80 -18.32 7.16
N LEU A 72 -4.58 -18.57 5.86
CA LEU A 72 -4.77 -17.54 4.83
C LEU A 72 -6.22 -17.04 4.80
N ALA A 73 -7.21 -17.92 4.99
CA ALA A 73 -8.62 -17.54 5.11
C ALA A 73 -8.84 -16.48 6.20
N GLU A 74 -8.20 -16.62 7.36
CA GLU A 74 -8.35 -15.68 8.48
C GLU A 74 -7.72 -14.32 8.17
N VAL A 75 -6.57 -14.30 7.49
CA VAL A 75 -5.93 -13.07 7.02
C VAL A 75 -6.80 -12.35 5.99
N ILE A 76 -7.39 -13.08 5.03
CA ILE A 76 -8.32 -12.52 4.03
C ILE A 76 -9.58 -11.95 4.70
N LYS A 77 -10.13 -12.63 5.71
CA LYS A 77 -11.28 -12.14 6.51
C LYS A 77 -10.94 -10.84 7.23
N ALA A 78 -9.80 -10.77 7.91
CA ALA A 78 -9.37 -9.56 8.61
C ALA A 78 -9.17 -8.37 7.65
N TRP A 79 -8.74 -8.64 6.41
CA TRP A 79 -8.50 -7.65 5.37
C TRP A 79 -9.78 -7.07 4.73
N GLN A 80 -10.95 -7.66 4.98
CA GLN A 80 -12.22 -7.22 4.40
C GLN A 80 -12.45 -5.72 4.63
N GLY A 81 -12.81 -5.00 3.56
CA GLY A 81 -13.03 -3.55 3.56
C GLY A 81 -11.83 -2.70 3.17
N LEU A 82 -10.60 -3.25 3.15
CA LEU A 82 -9.41 -2.54 2.64
C LEU A 82 -9.28 -2.62 1.12
N GLY A 83 -10.01 -3.53 0.46
CA GLY A 83 -9.90 -3.79 -0.98
C GLY A 83 -8.59 -4.48 -1.36
N TYR A 84 -8.48 -4.92 -2.62
CA TYR A 84 -7.28 -5.61 -3.15
C TYR A 84 -6.79 -6.73 -2.23
N ASN A 85 -7.63 -7.75 -2.02
CA ASN A 85 -7.38 -8.84 -1.06
C ASN A 85 -6.09 -9.64 -1.34
N SER A 86 -5.56 -9.59 -2.56
CA SER A 86 -4.26 -10.20 -2.89
C SER A 86 -3.10 -9.61 -2.10
N ARG A 87 -3.20 -8.34 -1.66
CA ARG A 87 -2.22 -7.72 -0.75
C ARG A 87 -2.11 -8.47 0.58
N ALA A 88 -3.22 -8.98 1.09
CA ALA A 88 -3.25 -9.74 2.33
C ALA A 88 -2.45 -11.06 2.20
N LYS A 89 -2.66 -11.76 1.08
CA LYS A 89 -1.92 -12.99 0.73
C LYS A 89 -0.43 -12.71 0.57
N ARG A 90 -0.06 -11.70 -0.23
CA ARG A 90 1.33 -11.30 -0.47
C ARG A 90 2.05 -10.89 0.82
N LEU A 91 1.37 -10.17 1.70
CA LEU A 91 1.91 -9.78 3.01
C LEU A 91 2.20 -10.99 3.90
N ARG A 92 1.32 -12.02 3.88
CA ARG A 92 1.56 -13.29 4.58
C ARG A 92 2.72 -14.07 3.96
N GLU A 93 2.75 -14.21 2.63
CA GLU A 93 3.87 -14.85 1.90
C GLU A 93 5.21 -14.15 2.22
N CYS A 94 5.22 -12.82 2.31
CA CYS A 94 6.38 -12.05 2.76
C CYS A 94 6.79 -12.40 4.19
N ALA A 95 5.83 -12.48 5.11
CA ALA A 95 6.11 -12.86 6.49
C ALA A 95 6.66 -14.30 6.60
N GLU A 96 6.19 -15.24 5.77
CA GLU A 96 6.73 -16.60 5.70
C GLU A 96 8.21 -16.59 5.30
N VAL A 97 8.57 -15.89 4.22
CA VAL A 97 9.96 -15.75 3.76
C VAL A 97 10.84 -15.08 4.82
N VAL A 98 10.36 -14.02 5.46
CA VAL A 98 11.10 -13.34 6.54
C VAL A 98 11.35 -14.29 7.71
N VAL A 99 10.40 -15.17 8.05
CA VAL A 99 10.57 -16.14 9.12
C VAL A 99 11.55 -17.25 8.74
N SER A 100 11.46 -17.79 7.53
CA SER A 100 12.29 -18.90 7.08
C SER A 100 13.72 -18.50 6.76
N GLU A 101 13.92 -17.38 6.07
CA GLU A 101 15.24 -16.96 5.56
C GLU A 101 15.95 -15.97 6.46
N TYR A 102 15.19 -15.14 7.20
CA TYR A 102 15.74 -14.07 8.03
C TYR A 102 15.40 -14.23 9.53
N GLN A 103 14.98 -15.44 9.94
CA GLN A 103 14.66 -15.77 11.33
C GLN A 103 13.66 -14.79 11.97
N GLY A 104 12.73 -14.26 11.19
CA GLY A 104 11.69 -13.33 11.64
C GLY A 104 12.14 -11.87 11.76
N HIS A 105 13.38 -11.55 11.39
CA HIS A 105 13.92 -10.19 11.40
C HIS A 105 13.99 -9.64 9.98
N PHE A 106 13.46 -8.45 9.76
CA PHE A 106 13.57 -7.83 8.42
C PHE A 106 15.00 -7.36 8.16
N PRO A 107 15.54 -7.59 6.94
CA PRO A 107 16.87 -7.09 6.59
C PRO A 107 16.84 -5.57 6.47
N ALA A 108 17.88 -4.91 7.00
CA ALA A 108 18.09 -3.46 6.87
C ALA A 108 18.85 -3.11 5.58
N ASP A 109 18.48 -3.77 4.48
CA ASP A 109 19.08 -3.65 3.14
C ASP A 109 17.98 -3.51 2.08
N TYR A 110 18.15 -2.58 1.16
CA TYR A 110 17.15 -2.27 0.13
C TYR A 110 16.94 -3.43 -0.85
N GLY A 111 18.04 -4.08 -1.28
CA GLY A 111 17.98 -5.17 -2.24
C GLY A 111 17.26 -6.39 -1.65
N ALA A 112 17.64 -6.76 -0.43
CA ALA A 112 17.02 -7.85 0.32
C ALA A 112 15.53 -7.58 0.59
N LEU A 113 15.17 -6.35 1.00
CA LEU A 113 13.76 -5.98 1.18
C LEU A 113 12.97 -6.07 -0.13
N LYS A 114 13.53 -5.57 -1.24
CA LYS A 114 12.89 -5.62 -2.57
C LYS A 114 12.73 -7.05 -3.11
N ALA A 115 13.59 -7.98 -2.68
CA ALA A 115 13.48 -9.39 -3.05
C ALA A 115 12.32 -10.11 -2.33
N LEU A 116 11.78 -9.54 -1.24
CA LEU A 116 10.68 -10.16 -0.50
C LEU A 116 9.37 -10.16 -1.31
N PRO A 117 8.53 -11.21 -1.17
CA PRO A 117 7.25 -11.30 -1.87
C PRO A 117 6.38 -10.06 -1.73
N GLY A 118 5.94 -9.50 -2.86
CA GLY A 118 5.02 -8.36 -2.89
C GLY A 118 5.65 -7.02 -2.47
N ILE A 119 6.96 -6.95 -2.23
CA ILE A 119 7.66 -5.71 -1.94
C ILE A 119 8.26 -5.12 -3.22
N GLY A 120 7.67 -4.03 -3.70
CA GLY A 120 8.19 -3.27 -4.83
C GLY A 120 9.22 -2.19 -4.42
N PRO A 121 9.81 -1.46 -5.40
CA PRO A 121 10.81 -0.42 -5.15
C PRO A 121 10.40 0.63 -4.11
N TYR A 122 9.14 1.09 -4.18
CA TYR A 122 8.59 2.05 -3.22
C TYR A 122 8.56 1.45 -1.80
N THR A 123 7.97 0.27 -1.61
CA THR A 123 7.79 -0.32 -0.29
C THR A 123 9.13 -0.69 0.35
N ALA A 124 10.11 -1.16 -0.43
CA ALA A 124 11.47 -1.37 0.07
C ALA A 124 12.09 -0.05 0.59
N GLY A 125 12.00 1.03 -0.19
CA GLY A 125 12.49 2.34 0.24
C GLY A 125 11.72 2.91 1.44
N ALA A 126 10.41 2.68 1.52
CA ALA A 126 9.58 3.10 2.64
C ALA A 126 9.96 2.36 3.93
N VAL A 127 10.24 1.05 3.87
CA VAL A 127 10.74 0.31 5.03
C VAL A 127 12.14 0.79 5.42
N MET A 128 13.03 1.05 4.46
CA MET A 128 14.36 1.63 4.74
C MET A 128 14.26 2.96 5.47
N ALA A 129 13.43 3.88 4.98
CA ALA A 129 13.25 5.20 5.58
C ALA A 129 12.49 5.13 6.91
N PHE A 130 11.32 4.50 6.94
CA PHE A 130 10.44 4.56 8.11
C PHE A 130 10.89 3.64 9.24
N ALA A 131 11.36 2.42 8.93
CA ALA A 131 11.77 1.49 9.98
C ALA A 131 13.23 1.76 10.37
N PHE A 132 14.13 1.74 9.40
CA PHE A 132 15.57 1.78 9.64
C PHE A 132 16.18 3.19 9.66
N ASN A 133 15.39 4.25 9.38
CA ASN A 133 15.88 5.63 9.23
C ASN A 133 17.06 5.75 8.26
N LYS A 134 17.09 4.90 7.23
CA LYS A 134 18.14 4.91 6.20
C LYS A 134 17.65 5.67 4.96
N PRO A 135 18.50 6.50 4.35
CA PRO A 135 18.12 7.23 3.15
C PRO A 135 17.88 6.26 1.99
N ALA A 136 16.68 6.30 1.44
CA ALA A 136 16.31 5.59 0.21
C ALA A 136 15.34 6.47 -0.57
N PRO A 137 15.68 6.88 -1.81
CA PRO A 137 14.78 7.68 -2.64
C PRO A 137 13.43 6.98 -2.84
N ILE A 138 12.35 7.58 -2.34
CA ILE A 138 10.98 7.12 -2.59
C ILE A 138 10.16 8.19 -3.29
N ILE A 139 9.30 7.75 -4.20
CA ILE A 139 8.27 8.57 -4.82
C ILE A 139 6.91 7.86 -4.71
N GLU A 140 5.96 8.55 -4.10
CA GLU A 140 4.54 8.18 -4.17
C GLU A 140 3.70 9.40 -4.54
N THR A 141 2.38 9.22 -4.62
CA THR A 141 1.44 10.23 -5.10
C THR A 141 1.46 11.58 -4.38
N ASN A 142 1.70 11.66 -3.07
CA ASN A 142 1.78 12.94 -2.32
C ASN A 142 3.16 13.57 -2.50
N ILE A 143 4.24 12.80 -2.33
CA ILE A 143 5.62 13.24 -2.62
C ILE A 143 5.69 13.81 -4.05
N ARG A 144 5.16 13.08 -5.04
CA ARG A 144 5.10 13.53 -6.43
C ARG A 144 4.37 14.86 -6.59
N SER A 145 3.26 15.05 -5.89
CA SER A 145 2.51 16.32 -5.93
C SER A 145 3.31 17.50 -5.41
N VAL A 146 4.10 17.29 -4.36
CA VAL A 146 4.98 18.32 -3.80
C VAL A 146 6.01 18.78 -4.84
N TYR A 147 6.72 17.85 -5.48
CA TYR A 147 7.72 18.21 -6.48
C TYR A 147 7.11 18.79 -7.75
N LEU A 148 5.98 18.25 -8.22
CA LEU A 148 5.27 18.79 -9.38
C LEU A 148 4.78 20.22 -9.13
N HIS A 149 4.33 20.53 -7.91
CA HIS A 149 3.91 21.87 -7.53
C HIS A 149 5.09 22.86 -7.52
N HIS A 150 6.23 22.50 -6.91
CA HIS A 150 7.35 23.44 -6.71
C HIS A 150 8.29 23.58 -7.91
N PHE A 151 8.45 22.52 -8.70
CA PHE A 151 9.48 22.47 -9.75
C PHE A 151 8.92 22.35 -11.16
N PHE A 152 7.65 21.98 -11.32
CA PHE A 152 7.04 21.66 -12.62
C PHE A 152 5.63 22.24 -12.76
N ALA A 153 5.40 23.45 -12.23
CA ALA A 153 4.08 24.08 -12.24
C ALA A 153 3.49 24.23 -13.66
N ASP A 154 4.35 24.52 -14.64
CA ASP A 154 3.98 24.80 -16.03
C ASP A 154 4.31 23.64 -16.99
N ALA A 155 4.71 22.48 -16.47
CA ALA A 155 5.08 21.33 -17.30
C ALA A 155 3.96 20.28 -17.39
N THR A 156 3.99 19.48 -18.44
CA THR A 156 3.16 18.29 -18.65
C THR A 156 4.04 17.07 -18.93
N ASP A 157 3.49 15.87 -18.79
CA ASP A 157 4.19 14.60 -19.04
C ASP A 157 5.54 14.47 -18.33
N VAL A 158 5.62 14.99 -17.11
CA VAL A 158 6.85 14.97 -16.30
C VAL A 158 7.18 13.50 -15.97
N PRO A 159 8.36 13.01 -16.39
CA PRO A 159 8.80 11.65 -16.10
C PRO A 159 9.17 11.49 -14.62
N ASP A 160 8.92 10.32 -14.05
CA ASP A 160 9.25 10.05 -12.64
C ASP A 160 10.77 10.17 -12.40
N GLU A 161 11.59 9.93 -13.41
CA GLU A 161 13.05 10.10 -13.38
C GLU A 161 13.48 11.54 -13.03
N ALA A 162 12.80 12.54 -13.61
CA ALA A 162 13.09 13.96 -13.32
C ALA A 162 12.70 14.32 -11.88
N ILE A 163 11.62 13.75 -11.38
CA ILE A 163 11.16 13.95 -10.00
C ILE A 163 12.10 13.24 -9.03
N MET A 164 12.52 12.01 -9.35
CA MET A 164 13.45 11.22 -8.55
C MET A 164 14.84 11.87 -8.43
N ALA A 165 15.31 12.55 -9.47
CA ALA A 165 16.54 13.35 -9.40
C ALA A 165 16.43 14.47 -8.36
N LEU A 166 15.28 15.14 -8.27
CA LEU A 166 15.02 16.14 -7.23
C LEU A 166 14.91 15.51 -5.84
N VAL A 167 14.11 14.44 -5.70
CA VAL A 167 13.98 13.68 -4.44
C VAL A 167 15.33 13.29 -3.87
N THR A 168 16.24 12.82 -4.73
CA THR A 168 17.59 12.39 -4.32
C THR A 168 18.44 13.57 -3.83
N ARG A 169 18.37 14.73 -4.50
CA ARG A 169 19.15 15.92 -4.13
C ARG A 169 18.67 16.63 -2.87
N THR A 170 17.39 16.48 -2.52
CA THR A 170 16.75 17.12 -1.36
C THR A 170 16.50 16.14 -0.20
N LEU A 171 16.90 14.88 -0.34
CA LEU A 171 16.75 13.87 0.71
C LEU A 171 17.59 14.24 1.93
N ALA A 172 16.93 14.36 3.09
CA ALA A 172 17.61 14.49 4.37
C ALA A 172 18.36 13.18 4.70
N THR A 173 19.67 13.26 4.85
CA THR A 173 20.52 12.09 5.17
C THR A 173 20.47 11.70 6.64
N GLU A 174 20.27 12.66 7.55
CA GLU A 174 20.23 12.41 9.00
C GLU A 174 18.86 11.91 9.48
N ASN A 175 17.76 12.48 8.97
CA ASN A 175 16.40 12.14 9.37
C ASN A 175 15.47 11.88 8.16
N PRO A 176 15.78 10.88 7.31
CA PRO A 176 14.97 10.55 6.13
C PRO A 176 13.53 10.17 6.50
N ARG A 177 13.31 9.53 7.66
CA ARG A 177 11.97 9.17 8.16
C ARG A 177 11.05 10.40 8.24
N GLU A 178 11.47 11.41 9.01
CA GLU A 178 10.69 12.61 9.25
C GLU A 178 10.56 13.45 7.98
N TRP A 179 11.62 13.52 7.17
CA TRP A 179 11.58 14.20 5.89
C TRP A 179 10.47 13.65 4.98
N TYR A 180 10.34 12.33 4.88
CA TYR A 180 9.28 11.74 4.08
C TYR A 180 7.90 11.90 4.72
N TRP A 181 7.77 11.89 6.04
CA TRP A 181 6.50 12.25 6.70
C TRP A 181 6.08 13.69 6.39
N ALA A 182 7.03 14.63 6.44
CA ALA A 182 6.82 16.03 6.09
C ALA A 182 6.38 16.19 4.63
N LEU A 183 7.07 15.54 3.69
CA LEU A 183 6.68 15.55 2.27
C LEU A 183 5.28 14.96 2.05
N MET A 184 4.93 13.86 2.71
CA MET A 184 3.62 13.24 2.57
C MET A 184 2.50 14.13 3.11
N ASP A 185 2.67 14.72 4.30
CA ASP A 185 1.69 15.61 4.90
C ASP A 185 1.51 16.89 4.07
N TYR A 186 2.62 17.48 3.64
CA TYR A 186 2.59 18.65 2.77
C TYR A 186 1.96 18.34 1.41
N GLY A 187 2.20 17.15 0.84
CA GLY A 187 1.55 16.74 -0.40
C GLY A 187 0.04 16.57 -0.28
N VAL A 188 -0.46 16.13 0.88
CA VAL A 188 -1.90 16.13 1.17
C VAL A 188 -2.44 17.57 1.22
N TYR A 189 -1.74 18.49 1.89
CA TYR A 189 -2.10 19.90 1.91
C TYR A 189 -2.14 20.50 0.49
N ILE A 190 -1.09 20.29 -0.31
CA ILE A 190 -1.01 20.78 -1.69
C ILE A 190 -2.22 20.33 -2.51
N LYS A 191 -2.58 19.04 -2.43
CA LYS A 191 -3.73 18.50 -3.17
C LYS A 191 -5.07 19.13 -2.76
N LYS A 192 -5.24 19.42 -1.46
CA LYS A 192 -6.45 20.03 -0.92
C LYS A 192 -6.56 21.51 -1.30
N THR A 193 -5.44 22.23 -1.28
CA THR A 193 -5.42 23.69 -1.45
C THR A 193 -5.30 24.12 -2.91
N PHE A 194 -4.50 23.42 -3.72
CA PHE A 194 -4.15 23.84 -5.08
C PHE A 194 -4.62 22.86 -6.16
N GLY A 195 -5.45 21.87 -5.80
CA GLY A 195 -5.83 20.77 -6.69
C GLY A 195 -4.72 19.74 -6.85
N ASN A 196 -4.97 18.67 -7.62
CA ASN A 196 -4.07 17.51 -7.70
C ASN A 196 -3.01 17.70 -8.81
N PRO A 197 -1.73 18.01 -8.48
CA PRO A 197 -0.70 18.25 -9.50
C PRO A 197 -0.29 17.00 -10.26
N ASN A 198 -0.66 15.79 -9.76
CA ASN A 198 -0.30 14.53 -10.41
C ASN A 198 -0.82 14.44 -11.86
N SER A 199 -1.81 15.21 -12.28
CA SER A 199 -2.25 15.26 -13.68
C SER A 199 -1.13 15.64 -14.67
N ARG A 200 -0.04 16.25 -14.19
CA ARG A 200 1.15 16.61 -14.96
C ARG A 200 2.18 15.48 -15.07
N SER A 201 1.99 14.37 -14.35
CA SER A 201 2.92 13.24 -14.40
C SER A 201 2.66 12.38 -15.64
N LYS A 202 3.72 11.97 -16.32
CA LYS A 202 3.66 11.03 -17.45
C LYS A 202 2.95 9.72 -17.10
N ASN A 203 3.11 9.27 -15.85
CA ASN A 203 2.54 8.02 -15.36
C ASN A 203 1.15 8.19 -14.72
N PHE A 204 0.51 9.35 -14.90
CA PHE A 204 -0.78 9.61 -14.30
C PHE A 204 -1.89 8.82 -15.00
N ALA A 205 -2.40 7.80 -14.31
CA ALA A 205 -3.59 7.07 -14.71
C ALA A 205 -4.74 7.36 -13.74
N LYS A 206 -5.85 7.89 -14.26
CA LYS A 206 -7.07 8.04 -13.47
C LYS A 206 -7.69 6.67 -13.24
N GLN A 207 -7.82 6.28 -11.97
CA GLN A 207 -8.46 5.02 -11.62
C GLN A 207 -9.92 5.01 -12.08
N SER A 208 -10.33 3.93 -12.76
CA SER A 208 -11.72 3.74 -13.19
C SER A 208 -12.68 3.68 -12.00
N ARG A 209 -13.97 3.98 -12.25
CA ARG A 209 -15.01 3.87 -11.23
C ARG A 209 -15.04 2.45 -10.66
N PHE A 210 -15.25 2.34 -9.35
CA PHE A 210 -15.35 1.03 -8.71
C PHE A 210 -16.65 0.32 -9.09
N VAL A 211 -17.77 1.05 -9.10
CA VAL A 211 -19.09 0.51 -9.48
C VAL A 211 -19.05 0.01 -10.93
N GLY A 212 -19.47 -1.23 -11.13
CA GLY A 212 -19.47 -1.91 -12.43
C GLY A 212 -18.12 -2.52 -12.83
N SER A 213 -17.05 -2.33 -12.06
CA SER A 213 -15.72 -2.83 -12.39
C SER A 213 -15.49 -4.28 -11.96
N ASP A 214 -14.51 -4.94 -12.59
CA ASP A 214 -14.08 -6.29 -12.21
C ASP A 214 -13.58 -6.36 -10.76
N ARG A 215 -13.03 -5.25 -10.24
CA ARG A 215 -12.60 -5.14 -8.83
C ARG A 215 -13.78 -5.29 -7.88
N GLN A 216 -14.96 -4.81 -8.27
CA GLN A 216 -16.17 -4.95 -7.46
C GLN A 216 -16.65 -6.40 -7.46
N ILE A 217 -16.73 -7.03 -8.64
CA ILE A 217 -17.13 -8.44 -8.79
C ILE A 217 -16.21 -9.34 -7.98
N ARG A 218 -14.90 -9.19 -8.17
CA ARG A 218 -13.87 -9.95 -7.45
C ARG A 218 -13.99 -9.76 -5.93
N GLY A 219 -14.16 -8.52 -5.47
CA GLY A 219 -14.35 -8.22 -4.05
C GLY A 219 -15.62 -8.86 -3.47
N ALA A 220 -16.70 -8.92 -4.25
CA ALA A 220 -17.96 -9.54 -3.86
C ALA A 220 -17.84 -11.07 -3.74
N ILE A 221 -17.16 -11.73 -4.70
CA ILE A 221 -16.88 -13.17 -4.62
C ILE A 221 -16.11 -13.49 -3.34
N VAL A 222 -14.99 -12.80 -3.09
CA VAL A 222 -14.17 -13.06 -1.89
C VAL A 222 -14.95 -12.78 -0.61
N ARG A 223 -15.73 -11.71 -0.56
CA ARG A 223 -16.58 -11.40 0.60
C ARG A 223 -17.57 -12.52 0.89
N MET A 224 -18.28 -13.01 -0.13
CA MET A 224 -19.24 -14.09 0.05
C MET A 224 -18.55 -15.38 0.57
N LEU A 225 -17.36 -15.69 0.05
CA LEU A 225 -16.58 -16.85 0.49
C LEU A 225 -15.97 -16.69 1.89
N THR A 226 -15.93 -15.48 2.45
CA THR A 226 -15.57 -15.27 3.85
C THR A 226 -16.65 -15.76 4.82
N GLU A 227 -17.90 -15.84 4.36
CA GLU A 227 -19.05 -16.25 5.15
C GLU A 227 -19.39 -17.73 4.93
N VAL A 228 -19.41 -18.19 3.67
CA VAL A 228 -19.86 -19.55 3.35
C VAL A 228 -19.20 -20.10 2.09
N MET A 229 -18.80 -21.37 2.12
CA MET A 229 -18.40 -22.10 0.91
C MET A 229 -19.63 -22.36 0.03
N CYS A 230 -19.52 -22.18 -1.27
CA CYS A 230 -20.69 -22.21 -2.16
C CYS A 230 -20.36 -22.74 -3.55
N THR A 231 -21.37 -23.21 -4.28
CA THR A 231 -21.19 -23.64 -5.68
C THR A 231 -21.24 -22.44 -6.63
N ARG A 232 -20.80 -22.64 -7.88
CA ARG A 232 -20.92 -21.63 -8.94
C ARG A 232 -22.36 -21.12 -9.10
N LYS A 233 -23.34 -22.03 -9.08
CA LYS A 233 -24.77 -21.69 -9.17
C LYS A 233 -25.21 -20.75 -8.05
N VAL A 234 -24.71 -20.93 -6.84
CA VAL A 234 -25.02 -20.04 -5.71
C VAL A 234 -24.34 -18.69 -5.87
N LEU A 235 -23.09 -18.63 -6.37
CA LEU A 235 -22.43 -17.37 -6.70
C LEU A 235 -23.24 -16.57 -7.72
N HIS A 236 -23.61 -17.16 -8.85
CA HIS A 236 -24.44 -16.50 -9.88
C HIS A 236 -25.76 -16.00 -9.31
N LYS A 237 -26.44 -16.81 -8.49
CA LYS A 237 -27.70 -16.40 -7.86
C LYS A 237 -27.53 -15.22 -6.89
N ARG A 238 -26.48 -15.24 -6.06
CA ARG A 238 -26.24 -14.21 -5.02
C ARG A 238 -25.61 -12.93 -5.57
N LEU A 239 -24.93 -13.03 -6.71
CA LEU A 239 -24.25 -11.94 -7.40
C LEU A 239 -24.94 -11.58 -8.72
N SER A 240 -26.26 -11.82 -8.82
CA SER A 240 -27.05 -11.66 -10.05
C SER A 240 -27.10 -10.23 -10.58
N GLN A 241 -26.68 -9.24 -9.78
CA GLN A 241 -26.49 -7.86 -10.23
C GLN A 241 -25.27 -7.68 -11.16
N PHE A 242 -24.40 -8.70 -11.28
CA PHE A 242 -23.26 -8.70 -12.18
C PHE A 242 -23.47 -9.70 -13.32
N ASP A 243 -22.83 -9.43 -14.44
CA ASP A 243 -22.80 -10.35 -15.58
C ASP A 243 -22.14 -11.69 -15.20
N MET A 244 -22.78 -12.80 -15.60
CA MET A 244 -22.37 -14.16 -15.23
C MET A 244 -21.00 -14.53 -15.82
N VAL A 245 -20.71 -14.14 -17.06
CA VAL A 245 -19.42 -14.41 -17.71
C VAL A 245 -18.30 -13.68 -16.95
N ARG A 246 -18.54 -12.43 -16.55
CA ARG A 246 -17.58 -11.66 -15.75
C ARG A 246 -17.37 -12.25 -14.36
N ILE A 247 -18.41 -12.79 -13.71
CA ILE A 247 -18.25 -13.53 -12.44
C ILE A 247 -17.31 -14.71 -12.65
N ASP A 248 -17.54 -15.52 -13.69
CA ASP A 248 -16.75 -16.72 -13.96
C ASP A 248 -15.29 -16.39 -14.27
N VAL A 249 -15.04 -15.37 -15.09
CA VAL A 249 -13.67 -14.89 -15.36
C VAL A 249 -12.95 -14.48 -14.08
N GLN A 250 -13.61 -13.76 -13.16
CA GLN A 250 -12.98 -13.37 -11.90
C GLN A 250 -12.80 -14.54 -10.94
N LEU A 251 -13.71 -15.52 -10.97
CA LEU A 251 -13.62 -16.74 -10.19
C LEU A 251 -12.40 -17.58 -10.59
N GLU A 252 -12.17 -17.77 -11.89
CA GLU A 252 -10.99 -18.49 -12.39
C GLU A 252 -9.69 -17.76 -12.05
N LYS A 253 -9.66 -16.42 -12.16
CA LYS A 253 -8.51 -15.62 -11.72
C LYS A 253 -8.22 -15.80 -10.23
N LEU A 254 -9.25 -15.79 -9.39
CA LEU A 254 -9.10 -16.00 -7.95
C LEU A 254 -8.54 -17.40 -7.63
N LEU A 255 -8.94 -18.44 -8.38
CA LEU A 255 -8.41 -19.79 -8.26
C LEU A 255 -6.94 -19.84 -8.67
N ALA A 256 -6.60 -19.29 -9.84
CA ALA A 256 -5.24 -19.28 -10.37
C ALA A 256 -4.25 -18.55 -9.43
N GLU A 257 -4.72 -17.51 -8.72
CA GLU A 257 -3.92 -16.76 -7.76
C GLU A 257 -3.82 -17.42 -6.38
N GLY A 258 -4.55 -18.52 -6.14
CA GLY A 258 -4.68 -19.18 -4.83
C GLY A 258 -5.38 -18.31 -3.78
N MET A 259 -6.24 -17.39 -4.22
CA MET A 259 -7.05 -16.54 -3.31
C MET A 259 -8.29 -17.27 -2.81
N ILE A 260 -8.72 -18.28 -3.56
CA ILE A 260 -9.80 -19.22 -3.23
C ILE A 260 -9.38 -20.60 -3.73
N GLU A 261 -10.07 -21.63 -3.29
CA GLU A 261 -9.85 -23.00 -3.72
C GLU A 261 -11.17 -23.70 -4.06
N LYS A 262 -11.06 -24.78 -4.84
CA LYS A 262 -12.19 -25.62 -5.23
C LYS A 262 -12.17 -26.91 -4.41
N ARG A 263 -13.26 -27.17 -3.68
CA ARG A 263 -13.50 -28.41 -2.91
C ARG A 263 -14.69 -29.14 -3.51
N GLY A 264 -14.43 -30.12 -4.36
CA GLY A 264 -15.45 -30.77 -5.18
C GLY A 264 -16.14 -29.75 -6.10
N GLN A 265 -17.45 -29.53 -5.90
CA GLN A 265 -18.24 -28.56 -6.67
C GLN A 265 -18.37 -27.18 -6.00
N ARG A 266 -17.75 -27.00 -4.83
CA ARG A 266 -17.83 -25.76 -4.03
C ARG A 266 -16.52 -24.99 -4.09
N PHE A 267 -16.61 -23.69 -3.91
CA PHE A 267 -15.49 -22.77 -3.72
C PHE A 267 -15.44 -22.34 -2.26
N ALA A 268 -14.22 -22.17 -1.74
CA ALA A 268 -13.96 -21.74 -0.37
C ALA A 268 -12.72 -20.84 -0.32
N LEU A 269 -12.51 -20.14 0.80
CA LEU A 269 -11.19 -19.57 1.07
C LEU A 269 -10.17 -20.69 1.34
N PRO A 270 -8.87 -20.46 1.07
CA PRO A 270 -7.82 -21.45 1.30
C PRO A 270 -7.71 -21.84 2.77
N THR A 271 -7.51 -23.13 3.06
CA THR A 271 -7.20 -23.61 4.42
C THR A 271 -5.91 -23.02 4.95
#